data_AF-A0A9E5TCR8-F1
#
_entry.id   AF-A0A9E5TCR8-F1
#
_cell.length_a   1.000
_cell.length_b   1.000
_cell.length_c   1.000
_cell.angle_alpha   90.00
_cell.angle_beta   90.00
_cell.angle_gamma   90.00
#
_symmetry.space_group_name_H-M   'P 1'
#
loop_
_entity.id
_entity.type
_entity.pdbx_description
1 polymer ?
#
loop_
_entity_poly.entity_id
_entity_poly.type
_entity_poly.pdbx_seq_one_letter_code
_entity_poly.pdbx_strand_id
1 'polypeptide(L)'
;MTTGLMAADSVPHPEAAHEIMETHEVLGITVAILSSMARLIKLDNIKFLRIIFVALFIITGGIMSYGAYLGGKLVFDYGVGTALVTSGMVESDEHHEHNEDQMHEIEEYEH
;
A
#
# COMPACT_ATOMS: atom_id res chain seq x y z
N MET A 1 -0.25 -11.01 -19.72
CA MET A 1 -0.76 -11.22 -18.34
C MET A 1 0.02 -12.31 -17.59
N THR A 2 0.61 -13.30 -18.26
CA THR A 2 1.38 -14.40 -17.62
C THR A 2 2.68 -13.95 -16.94
N THR A 3 3.37 -12.95 -17.49
CA THR A 3 4.62 -12.42 -16.93
C THR A 3 4.44 -11.64 -15.63
N GLY A 4 3.26 -11.06 -15.38
CA GLY A 4 2.96 -10.32 -14.16
C GLY A 4 2.70 -11.23 -12.95
N LEU A 5 1.93 -12.31 -13.15
CA LEU A 5 1.67 -13.32 -12.13
C LEU A 5 2.95 -14.07 -11.73
N MET A 6 3.82 -14.41 -12.68
CA MET A 6 5.12 -15.02 -12.35
C MET A 6 6.06 -14.07 -11.59
N ALA A 7 6.00 -12.77 -11.87
CA ALA A 7 6.82 -11.78 -11.16
C ALA A 7 6.34 -11.57 -9.72
N ALA A 8 5.03 -11.61 -9.46
CA ALA A 8 4.47 -11.48 -8.11
C ALA A 8 4.90 -12.62 -7.17
N ASP A 9 5.10 -13.83 -7.69
CA ASP A 9 5.54 -14.99 -6.88
C ASP A 9 7.04 -14.97 -6.55
N SER A 10 7.82 -14.14 -7.25
CA SER A 10 9.29 -14.17 -7.24
C SER A 10 9.93 -13.03 -6.46
N VAL A 11 9.16 -12.01 -6.06
CA VAL A 11 9.68 -10.83 -5.36
C VAL A 11 9.52 -11.01 -3.86
N PRO A 12 10.57 -10.83 -3.06
CA PRO A 12 10.44 -10.75 -1.61
C PRO A 12 9.65 -9.49 -1.26
N HIS A 13 8.41 -9.65 -0.79
CA HIS A 13 7.62 -8.57 -0.25
C HIS A 13 7.06 -8.97 1.13
N PRO A 14 7.05 -8.04 2.10
CA PRO A 14 6.45 -8.27 3.41
C PRO A 14 4.96 -8.61 3.26
N GLU A 15 4.46 -9.59 4.02
CA GLU A 15 3.04 -10.00 3.99
C GLU A 15 2.11 -8.81 4.28
N ALA A 16 2.53 -7.92 5.19
CA ALA A 16 1.82 -6.68 5.49
C ALA A 16 1.75 -5.70 4.29
N ALA A 17 2.75 -5.69 3.40
CA ALA A 17 2.72 -4.87 2.20
C ALA A 17 1.76 -5.45 1.15
N HIS A 18 1.65 -6.78 1.08
CA HIS A 18 0.74 -7.46 0.16
C HIS A 18 -0.73 -7.14 0.44
N GLU A 19 -1.15 -7.18 1.71
CA GLU A 19 -2.53 -6.85 2.11
C GLU A 19 -2.89 -5.38 1.80
N ILE A 20 -1.96 -4.45 2.06
CA ILE A 20 -2.16 -3.02 1.76
C ILE A 20 -2.21 -2.80 0.24
N MET A 21 -1.41 -3.55 -0.53
CA MET A 21 -1.38 -3.49 -1.99
C MET A 21 -2.70 -3.99 -2.60
N GLU A 22 -3.21 -5.13 -2.14
CA GLU A 22 -4.52 -5.65 -2.59
C GLU A 22 -5.63 -4.64 -2.29
N THR A 23 -5.63 -4.08 -1.08
CA THR A 23 -6.59 -3.04 -0.71
C THR A 23 -6.48 -1.81 -1.63
N HIS A 24 -5.27 -1.35 -1.92
CA HIS A 24 -5.04 -0.23 -2.83
C HIS A 24 -5.56 -0.50 -4.25
N GLU A 25 -5.34 -1.71 -4.77
CA GLU A 25 -5.84 -2.12 -6.09
C GLU A 25 -7.37 -2.09 -6.15
N VAL A 26 -8.04 -2.71 -5.16
CA VAL A 26 -9.51 -2.75 -5.09
C VAL A 26 -10.10 -1.34 -4.99
N LEU A 27 -9.47 -0.45 -4.22
CA LEU A 27 -9.90 0.95 -4.13
C LEU A 27 -9.75 1.67 -5.47
N GLY A 28 -8.65 1.46 -6.18
CA GLY A 28 -8.42 2.03 -7.52
C GLY A 28 -9.50 1.61 -8.53
N ILE A 29 -9.83 0.32 -8.56
CA ILE A 29 -10.90 -0.21 -9.44
C ILE A 29 -12.25 0.38 -9.05
N THR A 30 -12.55 0.45 -7.75
CA THR A 30 -13.81 1.01 -7.25
C THR A 30 -13.98 2.46 -7.66
N VAL A 31 -12.93 3.28 -7.52
CA VAL A 31 -12.95 4.69 -7.94
C VAL A 31 -13.11 4.83 -9.46
N ALA A 32 -12.48 3.97 -10.25
CA ALA A 32 -12.63 3.98 -11.70
C ALA A 32 -14.08 3.68 -12.13
N ILE A 33 -14.73 2.70 -11.51
CA ILE A 33 -16.14 2.35 -11.76
C ILE A 33 -17.05 3.52 -11.36
N LEU A 34 -16.90 4.06 -10.15
CA LEU A 34 -17.70 5.17 -9.65
C LEU A 34 -17.57 6.42 -10.54
N SER A 35 -16.35 6.74 -10.98
CA SER A 35 -16.08 7.87 -11.86
C SER A 35 -16.69 7.66 -13.25
N SER A 36 -16.64 6.43 -13.78
CA SER A 36 -17.27 6.09 -15.06
C SER A 36 -18.80 6.19 -14.99
N MET A 37 -19.41 5.71 -13.89
CA MET A 37 -20.84 5.86 -13.66
C MET A 37 -21.24 7.33 -13.51
N ALA A 38 -20.46 8.13 -12.78
CA ALA A 38 -20.71 9.56 -12.62
C ALA A 38 -20.71 10.29 -13.97
N ARG A 39 -19.83 9.91 -14.90
CA ARG A 39 -19.79 10.49 -16.26
C ARG A 39 -21.09 10.27 -17.05
N LEU A 40 -21.81 9.19 -16.79
CA LEU A 40 -23.06 8.87 -17.50
C LEU A 40 -24.27 9.66 -16.97
N ILE A 41 -24.14 10.32 -15.81
CA ILE A 41 -25.22 11.13 -15.22
C ILE A 41 -25.36 12.42 -16.04
N LYS A 42 -26.46 12.54 -16.81
CA LYS A 42 -26.86 13.80 -17.43
C LYS A 42 -27.51 14.72 -16.39
N LEU A 43 -26.86 15.83 -16.10
CA LEU A 43 -27.40 16.89 -15.25
C LEU A 43 -28.38 17.80 -16.03
N ASP A 44 -29.49 17.25 -16.52
CA ASP A 44 -30.52 18.05 -17.16
C ASP A 44 -31.36 18.75 -16.09
N ASN A 45 -31.08 20.03 -15.79
CA ASN A 45 -31.81 21.03 -14.97
C ASN A 45 -32.46 20.60 -13.63
N ILE A 46 -32.30 19.36 -13.17
CA ILE A 46 -32.87 18.83 -11.94
C ILE A 46 -31.86 19.10 -10.82
N LYS A 47 -32.15 20.14 -10.02
CA LYS A 47 -31.30 20.57 -8.89
C LYS A 47 -30.97 19.43 -7.92
N PHE A 48 -31.88 18.46 -7.76
CA PHE A 48 -31.69 17.28 -6.91
C PHE A 48 -30.57 16.34 -7.42
N LEU A 49 -30.53 16.05 -8.73
CA LEU A 49 -29.47 15.24 -9.34
C LEU A 49 -28.09 15.89 -9.20
N ARG A 50 -28.04 17.22 -9.23
CA ARG A 50 -26.79 17.98 -9.02
C ARG A 50 -26.24 17.81 -7.60
N ILE A 51 -27.10 17.83 -6.59
CA ILE A 51 -26.69 17.63 -5.19
C ILE A 51 -26.15 16.21 -5.00
N ILE A 52 -26.86 15.20 -5.53
CA ILE A 52 -26.42 13.81 -5.48
C ILE A 52 -25.07 13.64 -6.19
N PHE A 53 -24.91 14.23 -7.37
CA PHE A 53 -23.67 14.17 -8.13
C PHE A 53 -22.49 14.76 -7.36
N VAL A 54 -22.68 15.93 -6.73
CA VAL A 54 -21.63 16.56 -5.90
C VAL A 54 -21.30 15.70 -4.68
N ALA A 55 -22.30 15.17 -3.98
CA ALA A 55 -22.08 14.28 -2.85
C ALA A 55 -21.29 13.02 -3.26
N LEU A 56 -21.64 12.40 -4.39
CA LEU A 56 -20.92 11.25 -4.95
C LEU A 56 -19.48 11.60 -5.32
N PHE A 57 -19.24 12.80 -5.85
CA PHE A 57 -17.89 13.29 -6.14
C PHE A 57 -17.05 13.47 -4.89
N ILE A 58 -17.63 14.02 -3.81
CA ILE A 58 -16.94 14.18 -2.52
C ILE A 58 -16.57 12.81 -1.95
N ILE A 59 -17.50 11.85 -1.97
CA ILE A 59 -17.24 10.48 -1.48
C ILE A 59 -16.13 9.83 -2.30
N THR A 60 -16.24 9.87 -3.63
CA THR A 60 -15.22 9.31 -4.54
C THR A 60 -13.86 9.97 -4.32
N GLY A 61 -13.82 11.29 -4.12
CA GLY A 61 -12.61 12.03 -3.80
C GLY A 61 -11.99 11.62 -2.46
N GLY A 62 -12.82 11.35 -1.45
CA GLY A 62 -12.37 10.83 -0.16
C GLY A 62 -11.75 9.44 -0.27
N ILE A 63 -12.43 8.53 -0.99
CA ILE A 63 -11.90 7.17 -1.26
C ILE A 63 -10.59 7.24 -2.04
N MET A 64 -10.51 8.10 -3.06
CA MET A 64 -9.28 8.32 -3.84
C MET A 64 -8.13 8.84 -2.96
N SER A 65 -8.42 9.78 -2.05
CA SER A 65 -7.41 10.33 -1.13
C SER A 65 -6.87 9.26 -0.18
N TYR A 66 -7.75 8.40 0.35
CA TYR A 66 -7.34 7.26 1.17
C TYR A 66 -6.51 6.26 0.36
N GLY A 67 -6.94 5.92 -0.86
CA GLY A 67 -6.16 5.10 -1.79
C GLY A 67 -4.76 5.69 -2.05
N ALA A 68 -4.65 7.00 -2.27
CA ALA A 68 -3.37 7.67 -2.45
C ALA A 68 -2.48 7.60 -1.20
N TYR A 69 -3.06 7.71 0.00
CA TYR A 69 -2.33 7.52 1.25
C TYR A 69 -1.76 6.10 1.37
N LEU A 70 -2.55 5.06 1.06
CA LEU A 70 -2.06 3.67 1.02
C LEU A 70 -0.96 3.50 -0.02
N GLY A 71 -1.14 4.07 -1.22
CA GLY A 71 -0.12 4.03 -2.27
C GLY A 71 1.19 4.68 -1.83
N GLY A 72 1.12 5.79 -1.11
CA GLY A 72 2.29 6.42 -0.49
C GLY A 72 2.96 5.51 0.53
N LYS A 73 2.17 4.90 1.43
CA LYS A 73 2.68 3.97 2.45
C LYS A 73 3.40 2.77 1.84
N LEU A 74 2.86 2.21 0.75
CA LEU A 74 3.49 1.13 0.00
C LEU A 74 4.89 1.51 -0.51
N VAL A 75 5.07 2.73 -1.00
CA VAL A 75 6.35 3.20 -1.55
C VAL A 75 7.33 3.61 -0.45
N PHE A 76 6.88 4.36 0.56
CA PHE A 76 7.76 4.96 1.58
C PHE A 76 8.10 4.00 2.72
N ASP A 77 7.13 3.23 3.21
CA ASP A 77 7.34 2.34 4.35
C ASP A 77 7.79 0.96 3.89
N TYR A 78 7.25 0.47 2.78
CA TYR A 78 7.51 -0.90 2.29
C TYR A 78 8.40 -0.95 1.03
N GLY A 79 8.79 0.21 0.47
CA GLY A 79 9.65 0.26 -0.72
C GLY A 79 9.03 -0.35 -2.00
N VAL A 80 7.75 -0.68 -2.01
CA VAL A 80 7.06 -1.32 -3.14
C VAL A 80 7.16 -0.44 -4.39
N GLY A 81 7.57 -1.03 -5.51
CA GLY A 81 7.79 -0.31 -6.77
C GLY A 81 9.11 0.46 -6.85
N THR A 82 9.98 0.33 -5.85
CA THR A 82 11.34 0.92 -5.84
C THR A 82 12.42 -0.14 -5.98
N ALA A 83 13.63 0.28 -6.38
CA ALA A 83 14.78 -0.63 -6.46
C ALA A 83 15.22 -1.19 -5.09
N LEU A 84 14.77 -0.60 -3.97
CA LEU A 84 15.13 -1.02 -2.62
C LEU A 84 14.54 -2.38 -2.27
N VAL A 85 13.27 -2.62 -2.64
CA VAL A 85 12.60 -3.91 -2.41
C VAL A 85 13.20 -5.01 -3.31
N THR A 86 13.55 -4.67 -4.55
CA THR A 86 14.24 -5.59 -5.47
C THR A 86 15.65 -5.96 -4.98
N SER A 87 16.30 -5.07 -4.23
CA SER A 87 17.64 -5.31 -3.68
C SER A 87 17.60 -6.02 -2.31
N GLY A 88 16.41 -6.36 -1.78
CA GLY A 88 16.25 -6.98 -0.47
C GLY A 88 16.64 -6.06 0.70
N MET A 89 16.70 -4.74 0.47
CA MET A 89 17.19 -3.75 1.44
C MET A 89 16.11 -3.23 2.39
N VAL A 90 14.84 -3.59 2.14
CA VAL A 90 13.72 -3.30 3.03
C VAL A 90 13.46 -4.57 3.84
N GLU A 91 14.21 -4.73 4.92
CA GLU A 91 13.91 -5.71 5.96
C GLU A 91 12.64 -5.21 6.65
N SER A 92 11.52 -5.90 6.40
CA SER A 92 10.31 -5.75 7.20
C SER A 92 10.69 -5.89 8.67
N ASP A 93 10.17 -5.01 9.53
CA ASP A 93 10.22 -5.11 11.00
C ASP A 93 9.78 -6.52 11.45
N GLU A 94 10.69 -7.49 11.40
CA GLU A 94 10.67 -8.65 12.28
C GLU A 94 11.34 -8.20 13.56
N HIS A 95 10.53 -8.13 14.62
CA HIS A 95 10.94 -8.27 16.01
C HIS A 95 12.43 -8.04 16.28
N HIS A 96 12.78 -6.83 16.70
CA HIS A 96 14.01 -6.60 17.46
C HIS A 96 13.90 -7.39 18.79
N GLU A 97 14.18 -8.69 18.77
CA GLU A 97 14.69 -9.37 19.95
C GLU A 97 16.10 -8.85 20.18
N HIS A 98 16.21 -7.97 21.18
CA HIS A 98 17.50 -7.64 21.78
C HIS A 98 18.15 -8.94 22.26
N ASN A 99 19.15 -9.42 21.53
CA ASN A 99 20.08 -10.42 22.04
C ASN A 99 21.02 -9.73 23.03
N GLU A 100 20.51 -9.51 24.25
CA GLU A 100 21.34 -9.17 25.41
C GLU A 100 21.87 -10.47 26.03
N ASP A 101 22.90 -11.05 25.41
CA ASP A 101 23.82 -11.90 26.16
C ASP A 101 25.23 -11.82 25.56
N GLN A 102 25.82 -10.63 25.69
CA GLN A 102 27.26 -10.45 25.68
C GLN A 102 27.70 -10.15 27.12
N MET A 103 27.64 -11.16 27.99
CA MET A 103 28.40 -11.15 29.25
C MET A 103 29.77 -11.79 29.02
N HIS A 104 30.77 -10.91 29.02
CA HIS A 104 32.07 -11.06 29.67
C HIS A 104 32.56 -12.47 30.05
N GLU A 105 33.64 -12.91 29.41
CA GLU A 105 34.74 -13.55 30.14
C GLU A 105 36.08 -13.09 29.53
N ILE A 106 36.58 -11.97 30.06
CA ILE A 106 37.98 -11.58 29.98
C ILE A 106 38.47 -11.63 31.42
N GLU A 107 39.22 -12.67 31.76
CA GLU A 107 40.23 -12.84 32.84
C GLU A 107 40.50 -14.36 32.85
N GLU A 108 41.72 -14.88 32.83
CA GLU A 108 42.93 -14.44 33.51
C GLU A 108 44.14 -15.19 32.91
N TYR A 109 45.23 -14.45 32.74
CA TYR A 109 46.57 -14.96 32.45
C TYR A 109 47.27 -15.08 33.80
N GLU A 110 47.59 -16.28 34.28
CA GLU A 110 48.77 -16.62 35.12
C GLU A 110 48.60 -18.01 35.75
N HIS A 111 49.29 -19.04 35.23
CA HIS A 111 50.49 -19.64 35.84
C HIS A 111 50.98 -20.87 35.07
#